data_AF-A0A8H8MZG5-F1
#
_entry.id   AF-A0A8H8MZG5-F1
#
_cell.length_a   1.000
_cell.length_b   1.000
_cell.length_c   1.000
_cell.angle_alpha   90.00
_cell.angle_beta   90.00
_cell.angle_gamma   90.00
#
_symmetry.space_group_name_H-M   'P 1'
#
loop_
_entity.id
_entity.type
_entity.pdbx_description
1 polymer ?
#
loop_
_entity_poly.entity_id
_entity_poly.type
_entity_poly.pdbx_seq_one_letter_code
_entity_poly.pdbx_strand_id
1 'polypeptide(L)'
;MPMLTAPHADPESWYNGSVSHGLRGLAAKGNPVLPADLYQAISDAAGKVYVHESRVNTLRLTTPRGKLIDPDPFFVFNGYREALNELMELIKLPENQLEPFRWKVCVGLSKLLHDMLSVLRAKGFDYARMYKNLKFKTLAEELENGLRLE
;
A
#
# COMPACT_ATOMS: atom_id res chain seq x y z
N MET A 1 -23.03 31.28 24.49
CA MET A 1 -21.65 30.76 24.40
C MET A 1 -21.58 29.89 23.15
N PRO A 2 -20.77 30.21 22.13
CA PRO A 2 -20.66 29.33 20.98
C PRO A 2 -19.80 28.12 21.36
N MET A 3 -20.32 26.91 21.14
CA MET A 3 -19.57 25.67 21.29
C MET A 3 -18.47 25.65 20.22
N LEU A 4 -17.21 25.61 20.68
CA LEU A 4 -16.07 25.21 19.87
C LEU A 4 -16.29 23.76 19.44
N THR A 5 -16.89 23.55 18.27
CA THR A 5 -16.77 22.27 17.57
C THR A 5 -15.28 22.09 17.29
N ALA A 6 -14.64 21.20 18.05
CA ALA A 6 -13.32 20.72 17.69
C ALA A 6 -13.38 20.29 16.22
N PRO A 7 -12.40 20.69 15.37
CA PRO A 7 -12.38 20.21 14.00
C PRO A 7 -12.38 18.68 14.08
N HIS A 8 -13.47 18.07 13.63
CA HIS A 8 -13.55 16.64 13.42
C HIS A 8 -12.49 16.33 12.36
N ALA A 9 -11.27 16.03 12.82
CA ALA A 9 -10.25 15.46 11.97
C ALA A 9 -10.83 14.15 11.48
N ASP A 10 -11.16 14.10 10.19
CA ASP A 10 -11.77 12.96 9.55
C ASP A 10 -10.90 11.72 9.85
N PRO A 11 -11.40 10.74 10.61
CA PRO A 11 -10.60 9.64 11.12
C PRO A 11 -10.00 8.76 10.01
N GLU A 12 -10.45 8.93 8.77
CA GLU A 12 -9.97 8.22 7.58
C GLU A 12 -9.28 9.13 6.54
N SER A 13 -9.01 10.40 6.85
CA SER A 13 -8.27 11.30 5.94
C SER A 13 -6.90 10.73 5.53
N TRP A 14 -6.29 9.89 6.37
CA TRP A 14 -5.04 9.18 6.08
C TRP A 14 -5.22 8.02 5.09
N TYR A 15 -6.41 7.39 5.04
CA TYR A 15 -6.65 6.15 4.29
C TYR A 15 -6.66 6.39 2.79
N ASN A 16 -7.25 7.49 2.31
CA ASN A 16 -7.30 7.80 0.87
C ASN A 16 -5.92 7.96 0.22
N GLY A 17 -4.89 8.29 1.00
CA GLY A 17 -3.50 8.39 0.55
C GLY A 17 -2.62 7.21 0.97
N SER A 18 -3.21 6.14 1.51
CA SER A 18 -2.50 5.02 2.12
C SER A 18 -2.11 3.93 1.12
N VAL A 19 -1.15 3.09 1.51
CA VAL A 19 -0.70 1.96 0.69
C VAL A 19 -1.77 0.89 0.62
N SER A 20 -2.45 0.61 1.73
CA SER A 20 -3.53 -0.38 1.76
C SER A 20 -4.66 -0.03 0.80
N HIS A 21 -5.06 1.24 0.76
CA HIS A 21 -6.04 1.74 -0.20
C HIS A 21 -5.56 1.54 -1.65
N GLY A 22 -4.29 1.83 -1.92
CA GLY A 22 -3.69 1.63 -3.23
C GLY A 22 -3.65 0.18 -3.70
N LEU A 23 -3.26 -0.74 -2.81
CA LEU A 23 -3.25 -2.17 -3.10
C LEU A 23 -4.68 -2.70 -3.32
N ARG A 24 -5.67 -2.22 -2.55
CA ARG A 24 -7.09 -2.56 -2.80
C ARG A 24 -7.57 -2.05 -4.15
N GLY A 25 -7.23 -0.81 -4.51
CA GLY A 25 -7.57 -0.24 -5.81
C GLY A 25 -6.95 -1.04 -6.95
N LEU A 26 -5.69 -1.47 -6.78
CA LEU A 26 -4.98 -2.31 -7.74
C LEU A 26 -5.64 -3.69 -7.89
N ALA A 27 -5.96 -4.35 -6.76
CA ALA A 27 -6.65 -5.63 -6.78
C ALA A 27 -8.04 -5.52 -7.42
N ALA A 28 -8.81 -4.46 -7.12
CA ALA A 28 -10.13 -4.25 -7.70
C ALA A 28 -10.08 -4.04 -9.22
N LYS A 29 -9.13 -3.23 -9.71
CA LYS A 29 -8.91 -3.02 -11.15
C LYS A 29 -8.36 -4.25 -11.85
N GLY A 30 -7.51 -5.01 -11.16
CA GLY A 30 -6.90 -6.22 -11.68
C GLY A 30 -7.78 -7.45 -11.59
N ASN A 31 -8.85 -7.47 -10.77
CA ASN A 31 -9.74 -8.62 -10.58
C ASN A 31 -10.17 -9.36 -11.86
N PRO A 32 -10.54 -8.68 -12.97
CA PRO A 32 -10.95 -9.38 -14.19
C PRO A 32 -9.80 -10.01 -15.00
N VAL A 33 -8.54 -9.65 -14.74
CA VAL A 33 -7.36 -10.08 -15.54
C VAL A 33 -6.25 -10.73 -14.73
N LEU A 34 -6.20 -10.49 -13.42
CA LEU A 34 -5.20 -11.07 -12.55
C LEU A 34 -5.51 -12.56 -12.31
N PRO A 35 -4.48 -13.42 -12.32
CA PRO A 35 -4.60 -14.76 -11.79
C PRO A 35 -5.13 -14.74 -10.34
N ALA A 36 -6.00 -15.69 -10.00
CA ALA A 36 -6.70 -15.72 -8.72
C ALA A 36 -5.75 -15.68 -7.51
N ASP A 37 -4.60 -16.35 -7.62
CA ASP A 37 -3.59 -16.38 -6.57
C ASP A 37 -2.91 -15.02 -6.36
N LEU A 38 -2.60 -14.29 -7.44
CA LEU A 38 -2.05 -12.94 -7.36
C LEU A 38 -3.08 -11.94 -6.84
N TYR A 39 -4.34 -12.04 -7.30
CA TYR A 39 -5.43 -11.22 -6.77
C TYR A 39 -5.59 -11.39 -5.27
N GLN A 40 -5.62 -12.65 -4.79
CA GLN A 40 -5.77 -12.96 -3.37
C GLN A 40 -4.58 -12.43 -2.57
N ALA A 41 -3.36 -12.64 -3.05
CA ALA A 41 -2.15 -12.16 -2.37
C ALA A 41 -2.08 -10.63 -2.27
N ILE A 42 -2.50 -9.90 -3.31
CA ILE A 42 -2.57 -8.43 -3.26
C ILE A 42 -3.65 -7.98 -2.26
N SER A 43 -4.79 -8.65 -2.24
CA SER A 43 -5.91 -8.34 -1.34
C SER A 43 -5.54 -8.60 0.13
N ASP A 44 -4.90 -9.73 0.40
CA ASP A 44 -4.41 -10.10 1.74
C ASP A 44 -3.32 -9.13 2.21
N ALA A 45 -2.36 -8.81 1.34
CA ALA A 45 -1.33 -7.81 1.61
C ALA A 45 -1.97 -6.44 1.94
N ALA A 46 -2.99 -6.02 1.18
CA ALA A 46 -3.70 -4.78 1.43
C ALA A 46 -4.38 -4.77 2.81
N GLY A 47 -4.98 -5.89 3.21
CA GLY A 47 -5.56 -6.07 4.55
C GLY A 47 -4.53 -5.97 5.66
N LYS A 48 -3.39 -6.66 5.53
CA LYS A 48 -2.29 -6.62 6.52
C LYS A 48 -1.70 -5.21 6.64
N VAL A 49 -1.49 -4.55 5.52
CA VAL A 49 -1.00 -3.16 5.48
C VAL A 49 -2.00 -2.22 6.14
N TYR A 50 -3.30 -2.39 5.91
CA TYR A 50 -4.33 -1.55 6.55
C TYR A 50 -4.28 -1.63 8.08
N VAL A 51 -4.13 -2.84 8.63
CA VAL A 51 -4.02 -3.05 10.09
C VAL A 51 -2.80 -2.32 10.65
N HIS A 52 -1.66 -2.41 9.97
CA HIS A 52 -0.43 -1.71 10.38
C HIS A 52 -0.57 -0.19 10.27
N GLU A 53 -1.08 0.31 9.15
CA GLU A 53 -1.30 1.74 8.92
C GLU A 53 -2.28 2.34 9.93
N SER A 54 -3.37 1.62 10.22
CA SER A 54 -4.35 2.00 11.25
C SER A 54 -3.69 2.08 12.62
N ARG A 55 -2.89 1.08 13.00
CA ARG A 55 -2.15 1.07 14.27
C ARG A 55 -1.18 2.26 14.37
N VAL A 56 -0.40 2.51 13.32
CA VAL A 56 0.52 3.66 13.24
C VAL A 56 -0.25 4.98 13.38
N ASN A 57 -1.38 5.11 12.70
CA ASN A 57 -2.23 6.29 12.78
C ASN A 57 -2.82 6.48 14.19
N THR A 58 -3.32 5.41 14.84
CA THR A 58 -3.79 5.47 16.23
C THR A 58 -2.69 5.94 17.17
N LEU A 59 -1.49 5.39 17.07
CA LEU A 59 -0.35 5.79 17.91
C LEU A 59 -0.04 7.29 17.79
N ARG A 60 -0.12 7.86 16.58
CA ARG A 60 0.01 9.30 16.37
C ARG A 60 -1.09 10.09 17.06
N LEU A 61 -2.34 9.69 16.90
CA LEU A 61 -3.49 10.41 17.44
C LEU A 61 -3.54 10.38 18.97
N THR A 62 -3.08 9.29 19.59
CA THR A 62 -3.02 9.14 21.06
C THR A 62 -1.84 9.87 21.69
N THR A 63 -0.89 10.36 20.89
CA THR A 63 0.29 11.03 21.41
C THR A 63 -0.06 12.48 21.82
N PRO A 64 0.22 12.90 23.07
CA PRO A 64 -0.06 14.26 23.52
C PRO A 64 0.65 15.31 22.65
N ARG A 65 -0.06 16.40 22.30
CA ARG A 65 0.54 17.54 21.60
C ARG A 65 1.81 18.00 22.34
N GLY A 66 2.97 17.92 21.66
CA GLY A 66 4.26 18.36 22.20
C GLY A 66 5.25 17.23 22.56
N LYS A 67 4.85 15.95 22.47
CA LYS A 67 5.80 14.82 22.47
C LYS A 67 5.88 14.22 21.08
N LEU A 68 7.04 14.31 20.41
CA LEU A 68 7.32 13.48 19.24
C LEU A 68 7.58 12.05 19.75
N ILE A 69 6.51 11.27 19.88
CA ILE A 69 6.64 9.82 19.73
C ILE A 69 6.25 9.56 18.28
N ASP A 70 7.13 9.97 17.37
CA ASP A 70 7.07 9.46 16.01
C ASP A 70 7.33 7.95 16.13
N PRO A 71 6.42 7.07 15.68
CA PRO A 71 6.65 5.64 15.65
C PRO A 71 8.02 5.39 15.03
N ASP A 72 8.85 4.65 15.75
CA ASP A 72 10.21 4.34 15.33
C ASP A 72 10.24 3.95 13.84
N PRO A 73 11.08 4.60 13.00
CA PRO A 73 11.13 4.32 11.57
C PRO A 73 11.35 2.85 11.25
N PHE A 74 12.07 2.10 12.11
CA PHE A 74 12.21 0.66 11.96
C PHE A 74 10.93 -0.09 12.29
N PHE A 75 10.18 0.28 13.33
CA PHE A 75 8.84 -0.25 13.60
C PHE A 75 7.89 -0.06 12.40
N VAL A 76 7.85 1.15 11.82
CA VAL A 76 7.01 1.44 10.66
C VAL A 76 7.44 0.58 9.47
N PHE A 77 8.72 0.63 9.11
CA PHE A 77 9.28 -0.13 7.99
C PHE A 77 9.05 -1.65 8.14
N ASN A 78 9.32 -2.21 9.32
CA ASN A 78 9.20 -3.65 9.56
C ASN A 78 7.75 -4.11 9.43
N GLY A 79 6.77 -3.36 9.94
CA GLY A 79 5.36 -3.74 9.78
C GLY A 79 4.90 -3.73 8.32
N TYR A 80 5.37 -2.79 7.50
CA TYR A 80 5.11 -2.84 6.05
C TYR A 80 5.82 -4.03 5.39
N ARG A 81 7.09 -4.27 5.72
CA ARG A 81 7.86 -5.39 5.18
C ARG A 81 7.20 -6.73 5.50
N GLU A 82 6.76 -6.93 6.73
CA GLU A 82 6.05 -8.15 7.17
C GLU A 82 4.71 -8.30 6.45
N ALA A 83 3.91 -7.23 6.37
CA ALA A 83 2.61 -7.25 5.71
C ALA A 83 2.69 -7.60 4.20
N LEU A 84 3.80 -7.24 3.55
CA LEU A 84 4.01 -7.44 2.12
C LEU A 84 4.81 -8.70 1.78
N ASN A 85 5.38 -9.37 2.79
CA ASN A 85 6.37 -10.44 2.58
C ASN A 85 5.82 -11.57 1.71
N GLU A 86 4.61 -12.05 2.00
CA GLU A 86 3.97 -13.13 1.23
C GLU A 86 3.76 -12.76 -0.24
N LEU A 87 3.30 -11.53 -0.51
CA LEU A 87 3.15 -11.02 -1.87
C LEU A 87 4.50 -10.94 -2.58
N MET A 88 5.54 -10.46 -1.90
CA MET A 88 6.89 -10.37 -2.46
C MET A 88 7.50 -11.75 -2.76
N GLU A 89 7.26 -12.74 -1.91
CA GLU A 89 7.72 -14.12 -2.14
C GLU A 89 6.95 -14.76 -3.31
N LEU A 90 5.62 -14.56 -3.38
CA LEU A 90 4.82 -15.03 -4.51
C LEU A 90 5.36 -14.45 -5.82
N ILE A 91 5.56 -13.13 -5.91
CA ILE A 91 6.05 -12.46 -7.12
C ILE A 91 7.39 -13.03 -7.62
N LYS A 92 8.25 -13.55 -6.73
CA LYS A 92 9.56 -14.11 -7.08
C LYS A 92 9.50 -15.54 -7.62
N LEU A 93 8.36 -16.23 -7.51
CA LEU A 93 8.25 -17.61 -7.98
C LEU A 93 8.56 -17.71 -9.48
N PRO A 94 9.34 -18.72 -9.92
CA PRO A 94 9.75 -18.85 -11.31
C PRO A 94 8.57 -19.09 -12.26
N GLU A 95 7.51 -19.74 -11.78
CA GLU A 95 6.25 -19.95 -12.52
C GLU A 95 5.59 -18.64 -12.96
N ASN A 96 5.84 -17.54 -12.22
CA ASN A 96 5.30 -16.22 -12.54
C ASN A 96 6.03 -15.50 -13.67
N GLN A 97 7.14 -16.09 -14.16
CA GLN A 97 7.94 -15.54 -15.25
C GLN A 97 7.63 -16.23 -16.60
N LEU A 98 6.80 -17.28 -16.59
CA LEU A 98 6.51 -18.09 -17.77
C LEU A 98 5.46 -17.47 -18.69
N GLU A 99 4.52 -16.70 -18.12
CA GLU A 99 3.43 -16.07 -18.86
C GLU A 99 3.72 -14.56 -19.00
N PRO A 100 3.79 -14.00 -20.22
CA PRO A 100 4.22 -12.62 -20.46
C PRO A 100 3.44 -11.55 -19.69
N PHE A 101 2.11 -11.70 -19.57
CA PHE A 101 1.26 -10.76 -18.85
C PHE A 101 1.51 -10.83 -17.34
N ARG A 102 1.47 -12.03 -16.76
CA ARG A 102 1.79 -12.32 -15.35
C ARG A 102 3.18 -11.83 -14.98
N TRP A 103 4.16 -12.03 -15.85
CA TRP A 103 5.52 -11.53 -15.67
C TRP A 103 5.54 -10.00 -15.59
N LYS A 104 4.89 -9.31 -16.52
CA LYS A 104 4.81 -7.83 -16.53
C LYS A 104 4.17 -7.31 -15.24
N VAL A 105 3.07 -7.91 -14.80
CA VAL A 105 2.40 -7.56 -13.54
C VAL A 105 3.32 -7.78 -12.34
N CYS A 106 3.96 -8.94 -12.25
CA CYS A 106 4.88 -9.28 -11.16
C CYS A 106 6.09 -8.33 -11.11
N VAL A 107 6.68 -7.98 -12.25
CA VAL A 107 7.78 -7.00 -12.33
C VAL A 107 7.32 -5.61 -11.89
N GLY A 108 6.14 -5.17 -12.34
CA GLY A 108 5.55 -3.88 -11.96
C GLY A 108 5.29 -3.79 -10.46
N LEU A 109 4.65 -4.83 -9.89
CA LEU A 109 4.41 -4.95 -8.46
C LEU A 109 5.71 -4.98 -7.65
N SER A 110 6.68 -5.80 -8.06
CA SER A 110 7.98 -5.90 -7.38
C SER A 110 8.65 -4.54 -7.26
N LYS A 111 8.76 -3.82 -8.38
CA LYS A 111 9.38 -2.48 -8.42
C LYS A 111 8.65 -1.50 -7.50
N LEU A 112 7.32 -1.51 -7.54
CA LEU A 112 6.49 -0.63 -6.75
C LEU A 112 6.62 -0.88 -5.25
N LEU A 113 6.61 -2.14 -4.81
CA LEU A 113 6.76 -2.53 -3.40
C LEU A 113 8.17 -2.19 -2.90
N HIS A 114 9.21 -2.46 -3.70
CA HIS A 114 10.59 -2.12 -3.35
C HIS A 114 10.84 -0.62 -3.25
N ASP A 115 10.32 0.17 -4.20
CA ASP A 115 10.42 1.63 -4.16
C ASP A 115 9.75 2.20 -2.91
N MET A 116 8.55 1.72 -2.60
CA MET A 116 7.80 2.13 -1.41
C MET A 116 8.53 1.78 -0.11
N LEU A 117 9.00 0.54 0.03
CA LEU A 117 9.79 0.11 1.20
C LEU A 117 11.08 0.93 1.33
N SER A 118 11.72 1.31 0.23
CA SER A 118 12.91 2.16 0.23
C SER A 118 12.59 3.57 0.73
N VAL A 119 11.46 4.16 0.31
CA VAL A 119 11.01 5.46 0.80
C VAL A 119 10.64 5.39 2.28
N LEU A 120 9.95 4.33 2.73
CA LEU A 120 9.63 4.10 4.15
C LEU A 120 10.91 4.00 4.99
N ARG A 121 11.89 3.25 4.52
CA ARG A 121 13.19 3.09 5.19
C ARG A 121 13.95 4.41 5.29
N ALA A 122 13.90 5.25 4.25
CA ALA A 122 14.65 6.50 4.20
C ALA A 122 13.99 7.66 4.95
N LYS A 123 12.65 7.73 4.96
CA LYS A 123 11.90 8.89 5.47
C LYS A 123 11.11 8.61 6.74
N GLY A 124 10.96 7.34 7.15
CA GLY A 124 10.25 6.93 8.35
C GLY A 124 8.74 7.12 8.31
N PHE A 125 8.21 8.18 7.67
CA PHE A 125 6.89 8.67 8.08
C PHE A 125 6.08 9.52 7.06
N ASP A 126 6.15 9.23 5.77
CA ASP A 126 5.38 9.99 4.74
C ASP A 126 4.34 9.13 4.00
N TYR A 127 3.58 8.34 4.75
CA TYR A 127 2.56 7.42 4.19
C TYR A 127 1.43 8.16 3.47
N ALA A 128 1.01 9.35 3.94
CA ALA A 128 -0.04 10.16 3.30
C ALA A 128 0.34 10.72 1.91
N ARG A 129 1.65 10.78 1.59
CA ARG A 129 2.15 11.21 0.27
C ARG A 129 2.65 10.06 -0.59
N MET A 130 2.81 8.86 -0.04
CA MET A 130 3.26 7.69 -0.80
C MET A 130 2.30 7.30 -1.92
N TYR A 131 0.98 7.47 -1.75
CA TYR A 131 0.01 7.12 -2.78
C TYR A 131 -0.19 8.19 -3.88
N LYS A 132 0.34 9.42 -3.70
CA LYS A 132 0.48 10.36 -4.83
C LYS A 132 1.61 9.96 -5.79
N ASN A 133 2.29 8.84 -5.54
CA ASN A 133 3.35 8.35 -6.39
C ASN A 133 2.78 7.86 -7.73
N LEU A 134 3.18 8.55 -8.79
CA LEU A 134 2.79 8.34 -10.18
C LEU A 134 2.81 6.86 -10.60
N LYS A 135 3.71 6.06 -10.01
CA LYS A 135 3.91 4.63 -10.32
C LYS A 135 2.71 3.74 -9.99
N PHE A 136 1.98 4.00 -8.90
CA PHE A 136 0.75 3.25 -8.57
C PHE A 136 -0.34 3.50 -9.61
N LYS A 137 -0.49 4.77 -10.01
CA LYS A 137 -1.44 5.16 -11.05
C LYS A 137 -1.07 4.52 -12.40
N THR A 138 0.21 4.55 -12.77
CA THR A 138 0.70 3.91 -14.00
C THR A 138 0.45 2.40 -14.02
N LEU A 139 0.75 1.67 -12.93
CA LEU A 139 0.51 0.23 -12.89
C LEU A 139 -1.00 -0.10 -12.94
N ALA A 140 -1.82 0.69 -12.25
CA ALA A 140 -3.27 0.57 -12.32
C ALA A 140 -3.84 0.88 -13.71
N GLU A 141 -3.30 1.88 -14.40
CA GLU A 141 -3.64 2.21 -15.79
C GLU A 141 -3.16 1.13 -16.77
N GLU A 142 -2.00 0.50 -16.54
CA GLU A 142 -1.53 -0.62 -17.36
C GLU A 142 -2.42 -1.86 -17.24
N LEU A 143 -2.89 -2.19 -16.03
CA LEU A 143 -3.85 -3.27 -15.82
C LEU A 143 -5.19 -2.98 -16.51
N GLU A 144 -5.64 -1.73 -16.44
CA GLU A 144 -6.88 -1.26 -17.07
C GLU A 144 -6.78 -1.20 -18.60
N ASN A 145 -5.59 -0.93 -19.15
CA ASN A 145 -5.36 -0.96 -20.59
C ASN A 145 -5.16 -2.39 -21.12
N GLY A 146 -4.63 -3.31 -20.32
CA GLY A 146 -4.58 -4.75 -20.65
C GLY A 146 -5.96 -5.33 -20.94
N LEU A 147 -6.97 -4.89 -20.18
CA LEU A 147 -8.40 -5.20 -20.37
C LEU A 147 -9.01 -4.74 -21.69
N ARG A 148 -8.35 -3.85 -22.45
CA ARG A 148 -8.85 -3.30 -23.71
C ARG A 148 -8.23 -3.96 -24.95
N LEU A 149 -7.26 -4.84 -24.76
CA LEU A 149 -6.52 -5.50 -25.85
C LEU A 149 -6.94 -6.97 -26.04
N GLU A 150 -7.92 -7.46 -25.27
CA GLU A 150 -8.60 -8.74 -25.48
C GLU A 150 -9.99 -8.56 -26.10
#